data_AF-A0A1Y1I721-F1
#
_entry.id   AF-A0A1Y1I721-F1
#
_cell.length_a   1.000
_cell.length_b   1.000
_cell.length_c   1.000
_cell.angle_alpha   90.00
_cell.angle_beta   90.00
_cell.angle_gamma   90.00
#
_symmetry.space_group_name_H-M   'P 1'
#
loop_
_entity.id
_entity.type
_entity.pdbx_description
1 polymer ?
#
loop_
_entity_poly.entity_id
_entity_poly.type
_entity_poly.pdbx_seq_one_letter_code
_entity_poly.pdbx_strand_id
1 'polypeptide(L)'
;MQGAAGAVEAKLQHVVRENQLDRFYPPQAVQALAQRITQTVNFDQLASKWRMPKELAIDLAGLALFDIVILADDSSSMSFEEQGERIDDLKMILNRVAEVATMFDQDGITIRFLNSQAQGNNIRTAQEANTCVAKTQFQGLTPLAASMERNVLQPLVFGPAQSGQLRKPVLVITITDGEPSDSPKDAILQVIRNARARLAPQYGKCAVVFQFAQVGRDQRAQAFLAKLDKNADIGDVIDCTSYYELEAEEFKRKGIDMTVELWLVKMMVGAFDDSYDAEDEA
;
A
#
# COMPACT_ATOMS: atom_id res chain seq x y z
N MET A 1 -25.34 1.86 16.80
CA MET A 1 -23.96 2.12 17.27
C MET A 1 -23.20 0.84 17.67
N GLN A 2 -23.82 -0.19 18.24
CA GLN A 2 -23.12 -1.45 18.60
C GLN A 2 -22.60 -2.28 17.40
N GLY A 3 -23.19 -2.15 16.20
CA GLY A 3 -22.79 -2.96 15.03
C GLY A 3 -21.44 -2.59 14.41
N ALA A 4 -21.15 -1.29 14.22
CA ALA A 4 -19.91 -0.86 13.56
C ALA A 4 -18.68 -1.04 14.47
N ALA A 5 -18.81 -0.77 15.78
CA ALA A 5 -17.71 -0.96 16.73
C ALA A 5 -17.21 -2.41 16.76
N GLY A 6 -18.14 -3.36 16.83
CA GLY A 6 -17.80 -4.79 16.83
C GLY A 6 -17.21 -5.24 15.50
N ALA A 7 -17.71 -4.74 14.36
CA ALA A 7 -17.17 -5.05 13.05
C ALA A 7 -15.74 -4.50 12.86
N VAL A 8 -15.47 -3.27 13.28
CA VAL A 8 -14.13 -2.67 13.23
C VAL A 8 -13.17 -3.42 14.14
N GLU A 9 -13.55 -3.73 15.38
CA GLU A 9 -12.70 -4.51 16.29
C GLU A 9 -12.39 -5.90 15.70
N ALA A 10 -13.40 -6.60 15.17
CA ALA A 10 -13.22 -7.90 14.53
C ALA A 10 -12.28 -7.81 13.32
N LYS A 11 -12.43 -6.76 12.49
CA LYS A 11 -11.54 -6.54 11.34
C LYS A 11 -10.09 -6.35 11.77
N LEU A 12 -9.84 -5.47 12.74
CA LEU A 12 -8.50 -5.21 13.23
C LEU A 12 -7.89 -6.46 13.90
N GLN A 13 -8.68 -7.21 14.67
CA GLN A 13 -8.23 -8.47 15.28
C GLN A 13 -7.90 -9.53 14.24
N HIS A 14 -8.64 -9.59 13.14
CA HIS A 14 -8.33 -10.48 12.02
C HIS A 14 -6.99 -10.10 11.38
N VAL A 15 -6.82 -8.84 10.96
CA VAL A 15 -5.58 -8.36 10.34
C VAL A 15 -4.37 -8.58 11.26
N VAL A 16 -4.49 -8.28 12.56
CA VAL A 16 -3.40 -8.50 13.53
C VAL A 16 -2.99 -9.96 13.62
N ARG A 17 -3.95 -10.89 13.60
CA ARG A 17 -3.66 -12.33 13.69
C ARG A 17 -3.01 -12.88 12.43
N GLU A 18 -3.59 -12.61 11.25
CA GLU A 18 -3.06 -13.13 9.98
C GLU A 18 -1.63 -12.63 9.73
N ASN A 19 -1.37 -11.36 10.09
CA ASN A 19 -0.07 -10.71 9.88
C ASN A 19 0.91 -10.85 11.07
N GLN A 20 0.52 -11.55 12.15
CA GLN A 20 1.36 -11.74 13.35
C GLN A 20 1.84 -10.42 13.98
N LEU A 21 0.94 -9.44 14.11
CA LEU A 21 1.26 -8.08 14.58
C LEU A 21 1.10 -7.90 16.09
N ASP A 22 0.98 -8.97 16.87
CA ASP A 22 0.72 -8.94 18.33
C ASP A 22 1.77 -8.12 19.10
N ARG A 23 3.00 -8.06 18.58
CA ARG A 23 4.09 -7.26 19.17
C ARG A 23 3.78 -5.76 19.17
N PHE A 24 3.11 -5.28 18.13
CA PHE A 24 2.67 -3.90 17.98
C PHE A 24 1.31 -3.68 18.65
N TYR A 25 0.42 -4.67 18.52
CA TYR A 25 -0.98 -4.56 18.90
C TYR A 25 -1.41 -5.69 19.84
N PRO A 26 -1.08 -5.61 21.14
CA PRO A 26 -1.72 -6.49 22.12
C PRO A 26 -3.25 -6.25 22.13
N PRO A 27 -4.06 -7.20 22.62
CA PRO A 27 -5.53 -7.11 22.53
C PRO A 27 -6.14 -5.79 23.01
N GLN A 28 -5.59 -5.22 24.09
CA GLN A 28 -6.04 -3.94 24.66
C GLN A 28 -5.76 -2.76 23.71
N ALA A 29 -4.65 -2.80 22.97
CA ALA A 29 -4.32 -1.78 21.98
C ALA A 29 -5.25 -1.86 20.77
N VAL A 30 -5.60 -3.07 20.31
CA VAL A 30 -6.58 -3.28 19.24
C VAL A 30 -7.95 -2.71 19.63
N GLN A 31 -8.40 -3.01 20.85
CA GLN A 31 -9.66 -2.49 21.39
C GLN A 31 -9.68 -0.96 21.46
N ALA A 32 -8.62 -0.35 22.01
CA ALA A 32 -8.50 1.09 22.08
C ALA A 32 -8.49 1.74 20.67
N LEU A 33 -7.80 1.12 19.71
CA LEU A 33 -7.77 1.57 18.33
C LEU A 33 -9.16 1.48 17.67
N ALA A 34 -9.87 0.36 17.82
CA ALA A 34 -11.21 0.16 17.29
C ALA A 34 -12.21 1.19 17.83
N GLN A 35 -12.16 1.45 19.15
CA GLN A 35 -12.98 2.47 19.81
C GLN A 35 -12.69 3.86 19.26
N ARG A 36 -11.41 4.21 19.12
CA ARG A 36 -10.99 5.49 18.54
C ARG A 36 -11.53 5.66 17.11
N ILE A 37 -11.30 4.70 16.24
CA ILE A 37 -11.74 4.74 14.84
C ILE A 37 -13.27 4.90 14.77
N THR A 38 -14.01 4.14 15.59
CA THR A 38 -15.48 4.22 15.61
C THR A 38 -15.99 5.58 16.11
N GLN A 39 -15.21 6.29 16.93
CA GLN A 39 -15.56 7.64 17.40
C GLN A 39 -15.18 8.72 16.39
N THR A 40 -14.13 8.54 15.59
CA THR A 40 -13.60 9.55 14.68
C THR A 40 -14.06 9.40 13.23
N VAL A 41 -14.41 8.18 12.80
CA VAL A 41 -14.77 7.87 11.42
C VAL A 41 -16.26 7.60 11.29
N ASN A 42 -16.92 8.36 10.42
CA ASN A 42 -18.30 8.09 10.04
C ASN A 42 -18.33 7.17 8.81
N PHE A 43 -18.43 5.86 9.05
CA PHE A 43 -18.43 4.86 7.98
C PHE A 43 -19.62 4.97 7.02
N ASP A 44 -20.79 5.44 7.47
CA ASP A 44 -21.94 5.67 6.58
C ASP A 44 -21.65 6.82 5.59
N GLN A 45 -21.02 7.88 6.09
CA GLN A 45 -20.58 9.01 5.26
C GLN A 45 -19.44 8.61 4.33
N LEU A 46 -18.47 7.81 4.80
CA LEU A 46 -17.38 7.29 3.98
C LEU A 46 -17.91 6.44 2.83
N ALA A 47 -18.75 5.45 3.15
CA ALA A 47 -19.41 4.58 2.19
C ALA A 47 -20.21 5.39 1.15
N SER A 48 -20.99 6.38 1.59
CA SER A 48 -21.75 7.24 0.67
C SER A 48 -20.85 8.12 -0.21
N LYS A 49 -19.80 8.74 0.35
CA LYS A 49 -18.86 9.60 -0.38
C LYS A 49 -18.12 8.80 -1.46
N TRP A 50 -17.71 7.60 -1.10
CA TRP A 50 -16.98 6.70 -1.98
C TRP A 50 -17.91 5.76 -2.75
N ARG A 51 -19.24 5.92 -2.68
CA ARG A 51 -20.20 5.08 -3.44
C ARG A 51 -19.97 3.57 -3.33
N MET A 52 -19.53 3.12 -2.15
CA MET A 52 -19.23 1.71 -1.87
C MET A 52 -20.12 1.18 -0.74
N PRO A 53 -20.30 -0.16 -0.64
CA PRO A 53 -20.90 -0.78 0.53
C PRO A 53 -20.18 -0.38 1.82
N LYS A 54 -20.92 -0.38 2.94
CA LYS A 54 -20.38 0.00 4.25
C LYS A 54 -19.32 -1.00 4.73
N GLU A 55 -19.46 -2.24 4.32
CA GLU A 55 -18.55 -3.35 4.62
C GLU A 55 -17.15 -3.05 4.06
N LEU A 56 -17.05 -2.65 2.78
CA LEU A 56 -15.78 -2.22 2.17
C LEU A 56 -15.18 -0.99 2.90
N ALA A 57 -16.04 -0.07 3.35
CA ALA A 57 -15.58 1.08 4.14
C ALA A 57 -14.99 0.67 5.50
N ILE A 58 -15.53 -0.38 6.12
CA ILE A 58 -15.00 -0.94 7.38
C ILE A 58 -13.67 -1.65 7.14
N ASP A 59 -13.50 -2.32 5.99
CA ASP A 59 -12.25 -3.02 5.66
C ASP A 59 -11.04 -2.07 5.60
N LEU A 60 -11.24 -0.84 5.14
CA LEU A 60 -10.21 0.22 5.15
C LEU A 60 -9.71 0.57 6.57
N ALA A 61 -10.43 0.19 7.63
CA ALA A 61 -9.96 0.42 9.00
C ALA A 61 -8.64 -0.33 9.30
N GLY A 62 -8.33 -1.41 8.56
CA GLY A 62 -7.06 -2.12 8.66
C GLY A 62 -5.84 -1.22 8.44
N LEU A 63 -5.96 -0.19 7.61
CA LEU A 63 -4.91 0.81 7.36
C LEU A 63 -4.43 1.50 8.65
N ALA A 64 -5.28 1.62 9.67
CA ALA A 64 -4.92 2.24 10.95
C ALA A 64 -3.82 1.47 11.71
N LEU A 65 -3.56 0.21 11.33
CA LEU A 65 -2.52 -0.63 11.90
C LEU A 65 -1.14 -0.32 11.32
N PHE A 66 -1.03 0.42 10.22
CA PHE A 66 0.22 0.59 9.49
C PHE A 66 0.62 2.06 9.37
N ASP A 67 1.93 2.33 9.37
CA ASP A 67 2.47 3.58 8.81
C ASP A 67 2.54 3.42 7.29
N ILE A 68 1.93 4.34 6.55
CA ILE A 68 1.82 4.22 5.09
C ILE A 68 2.92 5.04 4.41
N VAL A 69 3.73 4.37 3.61
CA VAL A 69 4.78 4.97 2.78
C VAL A 69 4.46 4.76 1.31
N ILE A 70 4.28 5.85 0.57
CA ILE A 70 4.21 5.83 -0.89
C ILE A 70 5.63 5.92 -1.47
N LEU A 71 5.98 4.96 -2.33
CA LEU A 71 7.14 5.05 -3.21
C LEU A 71 6.66 5.33 -4.64
N ALA A 72 6.74 6.60 -5.04
CA ALA A 72 6.26 7.07 -6.34
C ALA A 72 7.34 6.94 -7.42
N ASP A 73 6.99 6.35 -8.56
CA ASP A 73 7.83 6.33 -9.74
C ASP A 73 7.88 7.72 -10.39
N ASP A 74 9.09 8.24 -10.50
CA ASP A 74 9.41 9.50 -11.16
C ASP A 74 10.44 9.30 -12.29
N SER A 75 10.45 8.11 -12.90
CA SER A 75 11.26 7.80 -14.06
C SER A 75 10.78 8.54 -15.31
N SER A 76 11.57 8.46 -16.39
CA SER A 76 11.25 9.15 -17.65
C SER A 76 10.00 8.56 -18.33
N SER A 77 9.79 7.24 -18.25
CA SER A 77 8.70 6.54 -18.93
C SER A 77 7.31 7.01 -18.48
N MET A 78 7.18 7.41 -17.21
CA MET A 78 5.97 8.05 -16.66
C MET A 78 5.50 9.27 -17.46
N SER A 79 6.42 10.05 -18.04
CA SER A 79 6.11 11.29 -18.76
C SER A 79 6.08 11.15 -20.28
N PHE A 80 6.88 10.25 -20.84
CA PHE A 80 7.02 10.09 -22.29
C PHE A 80 6.04 9.09 -22.90
N GLU A 81 5.61 8.09 -22.12
CA GLU A 81 4.65 7.08 -22.59
C GLU A 81 3.22 7.47 -22.24
N GLU A 82 2.26 6.92 -22.99
CA GLU A 82 0.81 7.12 -22.76
C GLU A 82 0.41 8.59 -22.61
N GLN A 83 1.12 9.51 -23.27
CA GLN A 83 0.88 10.96 -23.24
C GLN A 83 0.88 11.55 -21.81
N GLY A 84 1.56 10.90 -20.86
CA GLY A 84 1.63 11.33 -19.46
C GLY A 84 0.46 10.85 -18.58
N GLU A 85 -0.46 10.01 -19.10
CA GLU A 85 -1.60 9.45 -18.34
C GLU A 85 -1.14 8.76 -17.04
N ARG A 86 0.03 8.10 -17.07
CA ARG A 86 0.66 7.44 -15.90
C ARG A 86 0.87 8.39 -14.71
N ILE A 87 1.18 9.65 -14.97
CA ILE A 87 1.36 10.66 -13.92
C ILE A 87 0.01 11.04 -13.30
N ASP A 88 -1.04 11.08 -14.10
CA ASP A 88 -2.38 11.41 -13.62
C ASP A 88 -2.99 10.24 -12.83
N ASP A 89 -2.74 8.99 -13.25
CA ASP A 89 -3.06 7.79 -12.47
C ASP A 89 -2.32 7.76 -11.13
N LEU A 90 -1.01 8.06 -11.14
CA LEU A 90 -0.23 8.17 -9.92
C LEU A 90 -0.82 9.20 -8.95
N LYS A 91 -1.17 10.40 -9.45
CA LYS A 91 -1.81 11.43 -8.63
C LYS A 91 -3.18 10.97 -8.13
N MET A 92 -3.96 10.28 -8.96
CA MET A 92 -5.27 9.76 -8.56
C MET A 92 -5.11 8.80 -7.38
N ILE A 93 -4.27 7.77 -7.51
CA ILE A 93 -4.00 6.78 -6.46
C ILE A 93 -3.49 7.49 -5.20
N LEU A 94 -2.49 8.36 -5.35
CA LEU A 94 -1.91 9.10 -4.24
C LEU A 94 -2.96 9.94 -3.48
N ASN A 95 -3.83 10.64 -4.20
CA ASN A 95 -4.88 11.46 -3.61
C ASN A 95 -5.89 10.61 -2.84
N ARG A 96 -6.25 9.43 -3.38
CA ARG A 96 -7.16 8.48 -2.73
C ARG A 96 -6.55 7.88 -1.47
N VAL A 97 -5.31 7.41 -1.54
CA VAL A 97 -4.60 6.89 -0.37
C VAL A 97 -4.44 7.99 0.68
N ALA A 98 -4.02 9.19 0.31
CA ALA A 98 -3.88 10.31 1.26
C ALA A 98 -5.23 10.67 1.92
N GLU A 99 -6.32 10.67 1.16
CA GLU A 99 -7.66 10.92 1.70
C GLU A 99 -8.07 9.84 2.72
N VAL A 100 -7.87 8.56 2.40
CA VAL A 100 -8.29 7.44 3.25
C VAL A 100 -7.39 7.26 4.45
N ALA A 101 -6.09 7.16 4.22
CA ALA A 101 -5.09 6.95 5.25
C ALA A 101 -5.26 7.94 6.40
N THR A 102 -5.54 9.21 6.08
CA THR A 102 -5.61 10.29 7.07
C THR A 102 -6.92 10.32 7.86
N MET A 103 -7.94 9.55 7.44
CA MET A 103 -9.14 9.31 8.25
C MET A 103 -8.86 8.31 9.38
N PHE A 104 -7.97 7.34 9.15
CA PHE A 104 -7.69 6.24 10.06
C PHE A 104 -6.41 6.48 10.88
N ASP A 105 -5.43 7.11 10.27
CA ASP A 105 -4.11 7.41 10.79
C ASP A 105 -3.93 8.90 11.12
N GLN A 106 -3.29 9.19 12.24
CA GLN A 106 -3.21 10.55 12.78
C GLN A 106 -1.95 11.30 12.39
N ASP A 107 -0.85 10.60 12.09
CA ASP A 107 0.42 11.21 11.73
C ASP A 107 0.53 11.50 10.23
N GLY A 108 -0.21 10.78 9.38
CA GLY A 108 -0.34 11.01 7.95
C GLY A 108 0.66 10.17 7.14
N ILE A 109 0.56 10.23 5.80
CA ILE A 109 1.39 9.39 4.94
C ILE A 109 2.78 9.98 4.71
N THR A 110 3.71 9.11 4.33
CA THR A 110 5.06 9.47 3.88
C THR A 110 5.18 9.25 2.38
N ILE A 111 5.81 10.18 1.66
CA ILE A 111 6.03 10.08 0.20
C ILE A 111 7.53 10.11 -0.08
N ARG A 112 7.99 9.15 -0.87
CA ARG A 112 9.34 9.03 -1.42
C ARG A 112 9.24 8.80 -2.92
N PHE A 113 10.35 9.02 -3.63
CA PHE A 113 10.43 8.81 -5.07
C PHE A 113 11.57 7.84 -5.42
N LEU A 114 11.54 7.28 -6.63
CA LEU A 114 12.63 6.42 -7.10
C LEU A 114 13.91 7.22 -7.35
N ASN A 115 13.84 8.36 -8.02
CA ASN A 115 14.99 9.13 -8.48
C ASN A 115 15.20 10.42 -7.67
N SER A 116 14.12 11.12 -7.36
CA SER A 116 14.15 12.42 -6.70
C SER A 116 14.55 12.34 -5.22
N GLN A 117 15.25 13.38 -4.76
CA GLN A 117 15.53 13.62 -3.34
C GLN A 117 14.39 14.39 -2.65
N ALA A 118 13.36 14.79 -3.39
CA ALA A 118 12.15 15.34 -2.80
C ALA A 118 11.52 14.30 -1.86
N GLN A 119 10.90 14.78 -0.79
CA GLN A 119 10.25 13.93 0.19
C GLN A 119 9.04 14.64 0.79
N GLY A 120 8.01 13.85 1.12
CA GLY A 120 6.88 14.26 1.92
C GLY A 120 6.84 13.44 3.21
N ASN A 121 6.63 14.10 4.35
CA ASN A 121 6.40 13.43 5.63
C ASN A 121 5.15 14.03 6.25
N ASN A 122 4.38 13.23 6.97
CA ASN A 122 3.17 13.67 7.66
C ASN A 122 2.16 14.35 6.72
N ILE A 123 2.03 13.83 5.50
CA ILE A 123 1.12 14.35 4.48
C ILE A 123 -0.30 13.95 4.89
N ARG A 124 -1.15 14.95 5.12
CA ARG A 124 -2.51 14.77 5.67
C ARG A 124 -3.62 15.13 4.71
N THR A 125 -3.28 15.66 3.53
CA THR A 125 -4.26 16.04 2.53
C THR A 125 -3.80 15.68 1.12
N ALA A 126 -4.77 15.44 0.23
CA ALA A 126 -4.52 15.29 -1.20
C ALA A 126 -3.75 16.51 -1.79
N GLN A 127 -4.03 17.72 -1.30
CA GLN A 127 -3.34 18.93 -1.79
C GLN A 127 -1.86 18.96 -1.42
N GLU A 128 -1.50 18.56 -0.19
CA GLU A 128 -0.10 18.39 0.22
C GLU A 128 0.59 17.30 -0.60
N ALA A 129 -0.10 16.18 -0.85
CA ALA A 129 0.42 15.09 -1.67
C ALA A 129 0.70 15.53 -3.11
N ASN A 130 -0.25 16.22 -3.76
CA ASN A 130 -0.06 16.81 -5.09
C ASN A 130 1.08 17.84 -5.11
N THR A 131 1.22 18.64 -4.05
CA THR A 131 2.32 19.61 -3.93
C THR A 131 3.67 18.92 -3.82
N CYS A 132 3.73 17.72 -3.21
CA CYS A 132 4.94 16.91 -3.16
C CYS A 132 5.33 16.41 -4.56
N VAL A 133 4.37 15.84 -5.30
CA VAL A 133 4.60 15.33 -6.67
C VAL A 133 4.97 16.46 -7.63
N ALA A 134 4.31 17.62 -7.54
CA ALA A 134 4.57 18.76 -8.41
C ALA A 134 6.00 19.34 -8.29
N LYS A 135 6.72 19.02 -7.20
CA LYS A 135 8.14 19.43 -7.01
C LYS A 135 9.13 18.47 -7.67
N THR A 136 8.66 17.33 -8.15
CA THR A 136 9.50 16.28 -8.73
C THR A 136 9.59 16.43 -10.25
N GLN A 137 10.77 16.14 -10.78
CA GLN A 137 11.00 16.01 -12.22
C GLN A 137 10.96 14.54 -12.59
N PHE A 138 10.11 14.19 -13.56
CA PHE A 138 9.98 12.82 -14.07
C PHE A 138 11.13 12.52 -15.03
N GLN A 139 12.20 11.94 -14.51
CA GLN A 139 13.44 11.66 -15.24
C GLN A 139 14.23 10.53 -14.60
N GLY A 140 15.09 9.90 -15.39
CA GLY A 140 15.91 8.78 -14.96
C GLY A 140 15.29 7.43 -15.30
N LEU A 141 15.86 6.39 -14.69
CA LEU A 141 15.45 4.99 -14.86
C LEU A 141 14.48 4.58 -13.75
N THR A 142 14.19 3.30 -13.64
CA THR A 142 13.30 2.71 -12.62
C THR A 142 14.12 1.84 -11.65
N PRO A 143 15.00 2.41 -10.80
CA PRO A 143 15.85 1.66 -9.86
C PRO A 143 15.05 1.21 -8.63
N LEU A 144 14.02 0.40 -8.85
CA LEU A 144 13.02 0.01 -7.85
C LEU A 144 13.65 -0.57 -6.58
N ALA A 145 14.53 -1.56 -6.71
CA ALA A 145 15.13 -2.25 -5.58
C ALA A 145 16.07 -1.32 -4.80
N ALA A 146 17.00 -0.66 -5.51
CA ALA A 146 17.97 0.23 -4.88
C ALA A 146 17.30 1.43 -4.19
N SER A 147 16.25 2.00 -4.79
CA SER A 147 15.55 3.14 -4.20
C SER A 147 14.62 2.74 -3.06
N MET A 148 13.98 1.58 -3.12
CA MET A 148 13.20 1.06 -1.98
C MET A 148 14.11 0.87 -0.75
N GLU A 149 15.28 0.27 -0.91
CA GLU A 149 16.23 0.14 0.21
C GLU A 149 16.68 1.50 0.74
N ARG A 150 17.16 2.38 -0.15
CA ARG A 150 17.77 3.66 0.23
C ARG A 150 16.78 4.66 0.80
N ASN A 151 15.61 4.79 0.17
CA ASN A 151 14.68 5.88 0.43
C ASN A 151 13.57 5.48 1.42
N VAL A 152 13.27 4.18 1.54
CA VAL A 152 12.21 3.65 2.40
C VAL A 152 12.76 2.76 3.51
N LEU A 153 13.25 1.57 3.18
CA LEU A 153 13.53 0.55 4.19
C LEU A 153 14.63 0.98 5.16
N GLN A 154 15.74 1.52 4.67
CA GLN A 154 16.84 1.92 5.53
C GLN A 154 16.45 3.06 6.50
N PRO A 155 15.89 4.21 6.04
CA PRO A 155 15.57 5.33 6.94
C PRO A 155 14.28 5.16 7.75
N LEU A 156 13.28 4.45 7.23
CA LEU A 156 11.93 4.40 7.84
C LEU A 156 11.62 3.09 8.55
N VAL A 157 12.31 2.01 8.21
CA VAL A 157 12.02 0.68 8.78
C VAL A 157 13.21 0.16 9.59
N PHE A 158 14.35 -0.05 8.94
CA PHE A 158 15.52 -0.67 9.53
C PHE A 158 16.21 0.20 10.58
N GLY A 159 16.39 1.49 10.31
CA GLY A 159 16.92 2.44 11.29
C GLY A 159 16.07 2.48 12.56
N PRO A 160 14.76 2.77 12.45
CA PRO A 160 13.84 2.74 13.59
C PRO A 160 13.76 1.37 14.27
N ALA A 161 13.80 0.27 13.54
CA ALA A 161 13.79 -1.07 14.13
C ALA A 161 15.03 -1.31 15.01
N GLN A 162 16.21 -0.92 14.53
CA GLN A 162 17.48 -1.07 15.25
C GLN A 162 17.56 -0.20 16.51
N SER A 163 16.96 1.00 16.49
CA SER A 163 16.89 1.88 17.66
C SER A 163 15.72 1.57 18.59
N GLY A 164 14.89 0.56 18.29
CA GLY A 164 13.69 0.22 19.07
C GLY A 164 12.56 1.26 18.96
N GLN A 165 12.56 2.03 17.87
CA GLN A 165 11.63 3.13 17.59
C GLN A 165 10.58 2.78 16.52
N LEU A 166 10.61 1.59 15.92
CA LEU A 166 9.55 1.13 15.02
C LEU A 166 8.27 0.85 15.84
N ARG A 167 7.31 1.79 15.82
CA ARG A 167 6.10 1.76 16.67
C ARG A 167 4.88 1.14 16.01
N LYS A 168 4.81 1.17 14.68
CA LYS A 168 3.78 0.53 13.86
C LYS A 168 4.48 -0.30 12.77
N PRO A 169 3.86 -1.38 12.27
CA PRO A 169 4.29 -2.00 11.01
C PRO A 169 4.14 -1.00 9.85
N VAL A 170 4.84 -1.24 8.75
CA VAL A 170 4.89 -0.31 7.61
C VAL A 170 4.25 -0.95 6.39
N LEU A 171 3.31 -0.23 5.76
CA LEU A 171 2.79 -0.55 4.44
C LEU A 171 3.49 0.31 3.40
N VAL A 172 4.25 -0.32 2.51
CA VAL A 172 4.92 0.37 1.40
C VAL A 172 4.08 0.20 0.13
N ILE A 173 3.43 1.26 -0.33
CA ILE A 173 2.69 1.27 -1.60
C ILE A 173 3.59 1.88 -2.68
N THR A 174 4.05 1.05 -3.59
CA THR A 174 4.85 1.46 -4.74
C THR A 174 3.93 1.69 -5.93
N ILE A 175 3.92 2.90 -6.48
CA ILE A 175 3.16 3.23 -7.69
C ILE A 175 4.15 3.36 -8.83
N THR A 176 4.10 2.45 -9.82
CA THR A 176 5.11 2.35 -10.87
C THR A 176 4.53 1.85 -12.19
N ASP A 177 5.15 2.25 -13.29
CA ASP A 177 4.84 1.72 -14.63
C ASP A 177 5.71 0.50 -15.00
N GLY A 178 6.59 0.05 -14.10
CA GLY A 178 6.69 -1.34 -13.68
C GLY A 178 7.72 -2.29 -14.31
N GLU A 179 8.72 -1.87 -15.09
CA GLU A 179 9.90 -2.73 -15.33
C GLU A 179 11.13 -2.16 -14.60
N PRO A 180 11.69 -2.87 -13.58
CA PRO A 180 12.86 -2.35 -12.88
C PRO A 180 14.09 -2.32 -13.80
N SER A 181 14.86 -1.24 -13.69
CA SER A 181 16.19 -1.11 -14.31
C SER A 181 17.31 -1.71 -13.48
N ASP A 182 16.99 -2.29 -12.31
CA ASP A 182 17.96 -2.92 -11.42
C ASP A 182 18.67 -4.12 -12.09
N SER A 183 19.89 -4.42 -11.62
CA SER A 183 20.66 -5.58 -12.03
C SER A 183 21.12 -6.37 -10.79
N PRO A 184 20.65 -7.62 -10.59
CA PRO A 184 19.69 -8.33 -11.45
C PRO A 184 18.27 -7.73 -11.36
N LYS A 185 17.43 -7.98 -12.37
CA LYS A 185 16.06 -7.41 -12.44
C LYS A 185 15.17 -7.83 -11.27
N ASP A 186 15.42 -9.00 -10.71
CA ASP A 186 14.71 -9.54 -9.56
C ASP A 186 15.35 -9.15 -8.21
N ALA A 187 16.23 -8.14 -8.19
CA ALA A 187 16.83 -7.62 -6.95
C ALA A 187 15.76 -7.24 -5.91
N ILE A 188 14.58 -6.78 -6.34
CA ILE A 188 13.47 -6.46 -5.44
C ILE A 188 12.99 -7.66 -4.61
N LEU A 189 13.04 -8.88 -5.15
CA LEU A 189 12.73 -10.11 -4.39
C LEU A 189 13.71 -10.27 -3.23
N GLN A 190 14.99 -10.00 -3.48
CA GLN A 190 16.00 -10.08 -2.44
C GLN A 190 15.81 -9.00 -1.38
N VAL A 191 15.43 -7.78 -1.78
CA VAL A 191 15.09 -6.68 -0.86
C VAL A 191 13.98 -7.09 0.11
N ILE A 192 12.87 -7.64 -0.42
CA ILE A 192 11.71 -8.06 0.37
C ILE A 192 12.09 -9.22 1.30
N ARG A 193 12.77 -10.26 0.79
CA ARG A 193 13.26 -11.38 1.60
C ARG A 193 14.18 -10.91 2.73
N ASN A 194 15.11 -10.00 2.44
CA ASN A 194 16.02 -9.43 3.42
C ASN A 194 15.27 -8.64 4.49
N ALA A 195 14.27 -7.84 4.10
CA ALA A 195 13.47 -7.08 5.04
C ALA A 195 12.72 -7.99 6.02
N ARG A 196 12.04 -9.02 5.49
CA ARG A 196 11.37 -10.06 6.28
C ARG A 196 12.34 -10.76 7.24
N ALA A 197 13.46 -11.27 6.73
CA ALA A 197 14.44 -12.00 7.53
C ALA A 197 15.02 -11.15 8.67
N ARG A 198 15.24 -9.85 8.42
CA ARG A 198 15.78 -8.91 9.40
C ARG A 198 14.79 -8.53 10.49
N LEU A 199 13.51 -8.42 10.18
CA LEU A 199 12.49 -7.89 11.10
C LEU A 199 11.73 -8.99 11.85
N ALA A 200 11.51 -10.14 11.22
CA ALA A 200 10.70 -11.23 11.78
C ALA A 200 11.08 -11.66 13.20
N PRO A 201 12.37 -11.78 13.58
CA PRO A 201 12.74 -12.20 14.93
C PRO A 201 12.26 -11.28 16.05
N GLN A 202 12.06 -9.98 15.76
CA GLN A 202 11.70 -8.98 16.76
C GLN A 202 10.29 -8.43 16.60
N TYR A 203 9.79 -8.32 15.37
CA TYR A 203 8.56 -7.60 15.04
C TYR A 203 7.50 -8.47 14.34
N GLY A 204 7.80 -9.73 14.01
CA GLY A 204 6.91 -10.58 13.21
C GLY A 204 7.14 -10.43 11.71
N LYS A 205 6.64 -11.39 10.93
CA LYS A 205 6.92 -11.51 9.48
C LYS A 205 6.41 -10.32 8.67
N CYS A 206 5.26 -9.74 9.04
CA CYS A 206 4.61 -8.63 8.35
C CYS A 206 4.90 -7.28 9.01
N ALA A 207 6.05 -7.12 9.67
CA ALA A 207 6.49 -5.82 10.20
C ALA A 207 6.64 -4.76 9.08
N VAL A 208 6.86 -5.22 7.85
CA VAL A 208 6.71 -4.44 6.63
C VAL A 208 6.01 -5.30 5.58
N VAL A 209 5.04 -4.72 4.88
CA VAL A 209 4.31 -5.34 3.77
C VAL A 209 4.36 -4.42 2.54
N PHE A 210 4.24 -4.99 1.35
CA PHE A 210 4.53 -4.31 0.09
C PHE A 210 3.34 -4.40 -0.87
N GLN A 211 2.79 -3.26 -1.25
CA GLN A 211 1.84 -3.16 -2.34
C GLN A 211 2.56 -2.63 -3.58
N PHE A 212 2.36 -3.27 -4.72
CA PHE A 212 2.70 -2.70 -6.02
C PHE A 212 1.41 -2.34 -6.76
N ALA A 213 1.30 -1.07 -7.16
CA ALA A 213 0.20 -0.55 -7.94
C ALA A 213 0.74 -0.17 -9.33
N GLN A 214 0.35 -0.93 -10.35
CA GLN A 214 0.73 -0.63 -11.71
C GLN A 214 -0.03 0.59 -12.22
N VAL A 215 0.68 1.53 -12.83
CA VAL A 215 0.09 2.58 -13.67
C VAL A 215 0.47 2.40 -15.13
N GLY A 216 -0.43 2.78 -16.04
CA GLY A 216 -0.25 2.52 -17.46
C GLY A 216 -0.35 1.05 -17.85
N ARG A 217 -0.13 0.78 -19.14
CA ARG A 217 -0.48 -0.48 -19.81
C ARG A 217 0.73 -1.23 -20.37
N ASP A 218 1.93 -1.00 -19.83
CA ASP A 218 3.14 -1.73 -20.25
C ASP A 218 3.01 -3.24 -19.89
N GLN A 219 3.14 -4.09 -20.91
CA GLN A 219 2.96 -5.54 -20.76
C GLN A 219 4.15 -6.22 -20.06
N ARG A 220 5.36 -5.67 -20.16
CA ARG A 220 6.53 -6.21 -19.46
C ARG A 220 6.42 -5.95 -17.97
N ALA A 221 5.92 -4.77 -17.62
CA ALA A 221 5.60 -4.41 -16.25
C ALA A 221 4.55 -5.32 -15.64
N GLN A 222 3.45 -5.52 -16.37
CA GLN A 222 2.41 -6.47 -15.97
C GLN A 222 2.98 -7.88 -15.75
N ALA A 223 3.77 -8.40 -16.69
CA ALA A 223 4.37 -9.73 -16.57
C ALA A 223 5.37 -9.83 -15.41
N PHE A 224 6.11 -8.74 -15.12
CA PHE A 224 7.03 -8.66 -14.00
C PHE A 224 6.30 -8.69 -12.66
N LEU A 225 5.28 -7.85 -12.49
CA LEU A 225 4.47 -7.77 -11.27
C LEU A 225 3.69 -9.08 -11.04
N ALA A 226 3.07 -9.66 -12.07
CA ALA A 226 2.38 -10.95 -11.94
C ALA A 226 3.31 -12.11 -11.53
N LYS A 227 4.61 -12.05 -11.88
CA LYS A 227 5.61 -13.02 -11.43
C LYS A 227 6.02 -12.77 -9.97
N LEU A 228 6.11 -11.49 -9.60
CA LEU A 228 6.47 -11.06 -8.26
C LEU A 228 5.39 -11.46 -7.24
N ASP A 229 4.13 -11.27 -7.63
CA ASP A 229 2.92 -11.62 -6.90
C ASP A 229 2.84 -13.13 -6.58
N LYS A 230 2.97 -13.98 -7.60
CA LYS A 230 2.91 -15.46 -7.49
C LYS A 230 4.14 -16.10 -6.83
N ASN A 231 4.98 -15.33 -6.16
CA ASN A 231 6.20 -15.82 -5.54
C ASN A 231 5.92 -16.39 -4.15
N ALA A 232 5.91 -17.73 -4.04
CA ALA A 232 5.61 -18.44 -2.80
C ALA A 232 6.51 -18.10 -1.59
N ASP A 233 7.70 -17.50 -1.80
CA ASP A 233 8.59 -17.14 -0.69
C ASP A 233 8.19 -15.82 0.00
N ILE A 234 7.43 -14.98 -0.70
CA ILE A 234 7.08 -13.62 -0.24
C ILE A 234 5.60 -13.27 -0.38
N GLY A 235 4.76 -14.14 -0.97
CA GLY A 235 3.33 -13.89 -1.20
C GLY A 235 2.59 -13.40 0.04
N ASP A 236 2.96 -13.88 1.23
CA ASP A 236 2.33 -13.47 2.50
C ASP A 236 2.71 -12.07 3.01
N VAL A 237 3.48 -11.30 2.24
CA VAL A 237 3.88 -9.91 2.58
C VAL A 237 3.81 -8.96 1.37
N ILE A 238 3.25 -9.41 0.25
CA ILE A 238 3.19 -8.64 -0.99
C ILE A 238 1.84 -8.82 -1.69
N ASP A 239 1.36 -7.76 -2.32
CA ASP A 239 0.28 -7.82 -3.33
C ASP A 239 0.64 -6.92 -4.52
N CYS A 240 0.18 -7.31 -5.71
CA CYS A 240 0.35 -6.55 -6.94
C CYS A 240 -0.99 -6.30 -7.62
N THR A 241 -1.45 -5.04 -7.60
CA THR A 241 -2.67 -4.63 -8.32
C THR A 241 -2.32 -4.02 -9.66
N SER A 242 -2.94 -4.52 -10.73
CA SER A 242 -2.83 -3.98 -12.08
C SER A 242 -3.69 -2.72 -12.28
N TYR A 243 -3.59 -2.10 -13.46
CA TYR A 243 -4.51 -1.02 -13.84
C TYR A 243 -5.97 -1.51 -13.89
N TYR A 244 -6.90 -0.61 -13.61
CA TYR A 244 -8.31 -0.92 -13.36
C TYR A 244 -8.96 -1.81 -14.42
N GLU A 245 -8.78 -1.51 -15.71
CA GLU A 245 -9.46 -2.25 -16.78
C GLU A 245 -9.02 -3.72 -16.84
N LEU A 246 -7.75 -4.02 -16.56
CA LEU A 246 -7.27 -5.39 -16.52
C LEU A 246 -7.83 -6.16 -15.33
N GLU A 247 -7.79 -5.56 -14.14
CA GLU A 247 -8.40 -6.11 -12.92
C GLU A 247 -9.89 -6.39 -13.13
N ALA A 248 -10.60 -5.44 -13.74
CA ALA A 248 -12.02 -5.59 -14.04
C ALA A 248 -12.30 -6.74 -15.02
N GLU A 249 -11.45 -6.97 -16.01
CA GLU A 249 -11.57 -8.12 -16.90
C GLU A 249 -11.36 -9.45 -16.18
N GLU A 250 -10.40 -9.52 -15.26
CA GLU A 250 -10.09 -10.73 -14.50
C GLU A 250 -11.20 -11.09 -13.51
N PHE A 251 -11.69 -10.11 -12.75
CA PHE A 251 -12.81 -10.28 -11.83
C PHE A 251 -14.10 -10.63 -12.54
N LYS A 252 -14.34 -10.05 -13.73
CA LYS A 252 -15.50 -10.40 -14.56
C LYS A 252 -15.50 -11.88 -14.98
N ARG A 253 -14.32 -12.49 -15.21
CA ARG A 253 -14.22 -13.94 -15.47
C ARG A 253 -14.61 -14.77 -14.24
N LYS A 254 -14.46 -14.22 -13.05
CA LYS A 254 -14.89 -14.80 -11.76
C LYS A 254 -16.34 -14.44 -11.39
N GLY A 255 -17.04 -13.67 -12.24
CA GLY A 255 -18.44 -13.29 -12.03
C GLY A 255 -18.63 -12.12 -11.07
N ILE A 256 -17.57 -11.36 -10.79
CA ILE A 256 -17.58 -10.19 -9.92
C ILE A 256 -17.44 -8.94 -10.80
N ASP A 257 -18.36 -7.98 -10.64
CA ASP A 257 -18.25 -6.67 -11.29
C ASP A 257 -17.30 -5.77 -10.47
N MET A 258 -16.07 -5.62 -10.94
CA MET A 258 -15.10 -4.70 -10.33
C MET A 258 -15.56 -3.26 -10.52
N THR A 259 -15.60 -2.51 -9.43
CA THR A 259 -15.81 -1.06 -9.43
C THR A 259 -14.48 -0.36 -9.15
N VAL A 260 -14.33 0.91 -9.54
CA VAL A 260 -13.11 1.68 -9.24
C VAL A 260 -12.89 1.75 -7.73
N GLU A 261 -13.97 1.83 -6.97
CA GLU A 261 -13.99 1.81 -5.52
C GLU A 261 -13.43 0.51 -4.94
N LEU A 262 -13.90 -0.64 -5.41
CA LEU A 262 -13.40 -1.95 -4.99
C LEU A 262 -11.93 -2.13 -5.37
N TRP A 263 -11.55 -1.70 -6.57
CA TRP A 263 -10.16 -1.72 -7.03
C TRP A 263 -9.24 -0.88 -6.13
N LEU A 264 -9.69 0.31 -5.72
CA LEU A 264 -8.94 1.15 -4.76
C LEU A 264 -8.85 0.49 -3.37
N VAL A 265 -9.92 -0.16 -2.90
CA VAL A 265 -9.89 -0.89 -1.62
C VAL A 265 -8.88 -2.03 -1.71
N LYS A 266 -8.96 -2.88 -2.75
CA LYS A 266 -8.00 -3.96 -3.01
C LYS A 266 -6.57 -3.43 -2.98
N MET A 267 -6.26 -2.39 -3.75
CA MET A 267 -4.94 -1.76 -3.77
C MET A 267 -4.47 -1.25 -2.40
N MET A 268 -5.38 -0.80 -1.54
CA MET A 268 -5.00 -0.26 -0.22
C MET A 268 -4.79 -1.36 0.83
N VAL A 269 -5.48 -2.50 0.72
CA VAL A 269 -5.50 -3.51 1.79
C VAL A 269 -4.93 -4.87 1.39
N GLY A 270 -4.81 -5.16 0.09
CA GLY A 270 -4.42 -6.47 -0.45
C GLY A 270 -3.14 -7.02 0.18
N ALA A 271 -2.10 -6.19 0.29
CA ALA A 271 -0.82 -6.58 0.86
C ALA A 271 -0.84 -7.05 2.34
N PHE A 272 -1.93 -6.87 3.08
CA PHE A 272 -2.08 -7.36 4.46
C PHE A 272 -3.43 -8.02 4.74
N ASP A 273 -4.25 -8.23 3.71
CA ASP A 273 -5.60 -8.74 3.87
C ASP A 273 -5.91 -9.74 2.77
N ASP A 274 -5.64 -11.00 3.08
CA ASP A 274 -5.74 -12.13 2.15
C ASP A 274 -7.13 -12.26 1.51
N SER A 275 -8.18 -11.67 2.10
CA SER A 275 -9.52 -11.66 1.48
C SER A 275 -9.61 -10.83 0.19
N TYR A 276 -8.63 -9.94 -0.04
CA TYR A 276 -8.50 -9.13 -1.24
C TYR A 276 -7.36 -9.60 -2.15
N ASP A 277 -6.44 -10.40 -1.63
CA ASP A 277 -5.33 -11.03 -2.36
C ASP A 277 -5.77 -12.35 -3.04
N ALA A 278 -6.42 -13.23 -2.27
CA ALA A 278 -6.85 -14.55 -2.71
C ALA A 278 -7.96 -14.54 -3.79
N GLU A 279 -8.56 -13.39 -4.08
CA GLU A 279 -9.49 -13.26 -5.20
C GLU A 279 -8.77 -13.27 -6.56
N ASP A 280 -7.44 -13.22 -6.61
CA ASP A 280 -6.62 -13.30 -7.85
C ASP A 280 -6.04 -14.69 -8.10
N GLU A 281 -5.71 -15.45 -7.03
CA GLU A 281 -4.88 -16.66 -7.11
C GLU A 281 -5.61 -17.99 -7.46
N ALA A 282 -6.94 -17.97 -7.65
CA ALA A 282 -7.73 -19.14 -8.04
C ALA A 282 -7.80 -19.40 -9.55
#